data_AF-A0A6L9QUJ1-F1
#
_entry.id   AF-A0A6L9QUJ1-F1
#
_cell.length_a   1.000
_cell.length_b   1.000
_cell.length_c   1.000
_cell.angle_alpha   90.00
_cell.angle_beta   90.00
_cell.angle_gamma   90.00
#
_symmetry.space_group_name_H-M   'P 1'
#
loop_
_entity.id
_entity.type
_entity.pdbx_description
1 polymer ?
#
loop_
_entity_poly.entity_id
_entity_poly.type
_entity_poly.pdbx_seq_one_letter_code
_entity_poly.pdbx_strand_id
1 'polypeptide(L)' 'MPRPGSNKYDAERRRLRKQLEDQGAASDQEAGERANAMLQLDEDHRPRRATERGAGPKGERRGSR' A
#
# COMPACT_ATOMS: atom_id res chain seq x y z
N MET A 1 -4.10 0.90 -10.70
CA MET A 1 -3.30 -0.31 -10.39
C MET A 1 -4.08 -1.18 -9.36
N PRO A 2 -3.60 -2.31 -8.78
CA PRO A 2 -4.33 -3.13 -7.80
C PRO A 2 -4.29 -2.59 -6.36
N ARG A 3 -5.36 -2.63 -5.59
CA ARG A 3 -5.39 -1.99 -4.25
C ARG A 3 -4.44 -2.63 -3.22
N PRO A 4 -3.80 -1.83 -2.34
CA PRO A 4 -3.00 -2.36 -1.23
C PRO A 4 -3.77 -3.39 -0.40
N GLY A 5 -3.12 -4.52 -0.08
CA GLY A 5 -3.74 -5.64 0.65
C GLY A 5 -4.55 -6.62 -0.22
N SER A 6 -4.59 -6.44 -1.54
CA SER A 6 -5.13 -7.44 -2.47
C SER A 6 -4.05 -8.39 -2.99
N ASN A 7 -4.40 -9.63 -3.31
CA ASN A 7 -3.46 -10.59 -3.91
C ASN A 7 -2.80 -10.06 -5.19
N LYS A 8 -3.57 -9.33 -6.01
CA LYS A 8 -3.06 -8.69 -7.23
C LYS A 8 -1.99 -7.63 -6.91
N TYR A 9 -2.15 -6.88 -5.82
CA TYR A 9 -1.14 -5.93 -5.35
C TYR A 9 0.14 -6.62 -4.92
N ASP A 10 0.04 -7.71 -4.18
CA ASP A 10 1.22 -8.48 -3.77
C ASP A 10 1.94 -9.13 -4.97
N ALA A 11 1.20 -9.52 -6.01
CA ALA A 11 1.79 -10.01 -7.25
C ALA A 11 2.54 -8.91 -8.02
N GLU A 12 1.94 -7.73 -8.16
CA GLU A 12 2.58 -6.60 -8.84
C GLU A 12 3.77 -6.05 -8.05
N ARG A 13 3.67 -5.97 -6.72
CA ARG A 13 4.79 -5.57 -5.85
C ARG A 13 5.99 -6.50 -6.01
N ARG A 14 5.76 -7.82 -6.07
CA ARG A 14 6.83 -8.81 -6.30
C ARG A 14 7.47 -8.67 -7.69
N ARG A 15 6.67 -8.40 -8.73
CA ARG A 15 7.19 -8.17 -10.09
C ARG A 15 8.06 -6.92 -10.14
N LEU A 16 7.59 -5.81 -9.57
CA LEU A 16 8.34 -4.55 -9.54
C LEU A 16 9.64 -4.70 -8.74
N ARG A 17 9.59 -5.39 -7.60
CA ARG A 17 10.78 -5.69 -6.80
C ARG A 17 11.83 -6.43 -7.64
N LYS A 18 11.42 -7.53 -8.28
CA LYS A 18 12.32 -8.34 -9.13
C LYS A 18 12.90 -7.50 -10.28
N GLN A 19 12.10 -6.64 -10.91
CA GLN A 19 12.60 -5.75 -11.96
C GLN A 19 13.67 -4.77 -11.45
N LEU A 20 13.50 -4.21 -10.26
CA LEU A 20 14.47 -3.30 -9.65
C LEU A 20 15.76 -4.02 -9.26
N GLU A 21 15.66 -5.26 -8.76
CA GLU A 21 16.81 -6.13 -8.49
C GLU A 21 17.56 -6.50 -9.78
N ASP A 22 16.82 -6.95 -10.82
CA ASP A 22 17.37 -7.34 -12.12
C ASP A 22 18.10 -6.16 -12.81
N GLN A 23 17.64 -4.93 -12.56
CA GLN A 23 18.28 -3.70 -13.08
C GLN A 23 19.48 -3.23 -12.24
N GLY A 24 19.78 -3.88 -11.12
CA GLY A 24 20.78 -3.41 -10.16
C GLY A 24 20.45 -2.06 -9.54
N ALA A 25 19.17 -1.65 -9.58
CA ALA A 25 18.72 -0.33 -9.16
C ALA A 25 18.59 -0.19 -7.63
N ALA A 26 18.50 -1.30 -6.91
CA ALA A 26 18.37 -1.33 -5.45
C ALA A 26 18.79 -2.69 -4.86
N SER A 27 19.18 -2.71 -3.58
CA SER A 27 19.33 -3.95 -2.79
C SER A 27 17.96 -4.62 -2.54
N ASP A 28 17.88 -5.93 -2.25
CA ASP A 28 16.60 -6.66 -2.09
C ASP A 28 15.61 -5.96 -1.13
N GLN A 29 16.11 -5.41 -0.01
CA GLN A 29 15.28 -4.66 0.94
C GLN A 29 14.78 -3.33 0.35
N GLU A 30 15.69 -2.52 -0.21
CA GLU A 30 15.31 -1.25 -0.85
C GLU A 30 14.40 -1.45 -2.06
N ALA A 31 14.62 -2.49 -2.86
CA ALA A 31 13.80 -2.82 -4.01
C ALA A 31 12.36 -3.10 -3.56
N GLY A 32 12.19 -3.78 -2.43
CA GLY A 32 10.88 -4.08 -1.85
C GLY A 32 10.13 -2.84 -1.35
N GLU A 33 10.85 -1.89 -0.75
CA GLU A 33 10.29 -0.62 -0.29
C GLU A 33 9.95 0.30 -1.45
N ARG A 34 10.86 0.43 -2.42
CA ARG A 34 10.69 1.25 -3.62
C ARG A 34 9.54 0.74 -4.49
N ALA A 35 9.41 -0.57 -4.65
CA ALA A 35 8.27 -1.20 -5.30
C ALA A 35 6.93 -0.88 -4.61
N ASN A 36 6.92 -0.89 -3.27
CA ASN A 36 5.74 -0.55 -2.49
C ASN A 36 5.38 0.94 -2.66
N ALA A 37 6.37 1.82 -2.58
CA ALA A 37 6.17 3.26 -2.74
C ALA A 37 5.65 3.61 -4.14
N MET A 38 6.21 3.01 -5.19
CA MET A 38 5.75 3.21 -6.58
C MET A 38 4.28 2.81 -6.77
N LEU A 39 3.84 1.70 -6.13
CA LEU A 39 2.45 1.25 -6.22
C LEU A 39 1.48 2.06 -5.34
N GLN A 40 1.96 2.74 -4.29
CA GLN A 40 1.14 3.59 -3.42
C GLN A 40 1.06 5.05 -3.90
N LEU A 41 2.00 5.49 -4.74
CA LEU A 41 1.98 6.80 -5.38
C LEU A 41 0.82 6.96 -6.37
N ASP A 42 0.25 5.85 -6.86
CA ASP A 42 -0.98 5.86 -7.64
C ASP A 42 -2.15 6.36 -6.77
N GLU A 43 -2.77 7.47 -7.17
CA GLU A 43 -3.77 8.20 -6.38
C GLU A 43 -5.00 7.33 -6.07
N ASP A 44 -5.29 6.36 -6.93
CA ASP A 44 -6.35 5.35 -6.78
C ASP A 44 -6.11 4.35 -5.62
N HIS A 45 -4.90 4.35 -5.05
CA HIS A 45 -4.47 3.39 -4.03
C HIS A 45 -4.45 3.97 -2.62
N ARG A 46 -4.61 5.28 -2.49
CA ARG A 46 -4.83 5.89 -1.19
C ARG A 46 -6.13 5.31 -0.61
N PRO A 47 -6.16 4.98 0.69
CA PRO A 47 -7.41 4.61 1.33
C PRO A 47 -8.41 5.74 1.09
N ARG A 48 -9.53 5.43 0.42
CA ARG A 48 -10.59 6.41 0.19
C ARG A 48 -10.96 7.00 1.54
N ARG A 49 -10.91 8.33 1.65
CA ARG A 49 -11.41 9.02 2.84
C ARG A 49 -12.86 8.58 3.06
N ALA A 50 -13.24 8.37 4.33
CA ALA A 50 -14.61 8.02 4.67
C ALA A 50 -15.55 9.06 4.03
N THR A 51 -16.61 8.59 3.35
CA THR A 51 -17.67 9.47 2.85
C THR A 51 -18.39 10.14 4.02
N GLU A 52 -19.19 11.17 3.79
CA GLU A 52 -19.96 11.84 4.86
C GLU A 52 -20.79 10.85 5.72
N ARG A 53 -21.24 9.74 5.14
CA ARG A 53 -21.90 8.63 5.87
C ARG A 53 -20.98 7.93 6.88
N GLY A 54 -19.69 7.78 6.57
CA GLY A 54 -18.67 7.18 7.45
C GLY A 54 -17.99 8.16 8.38
N ALA A 55 -18.35 9.46 8.32
CA ALA A 55 -17.86 10.51 9.21
C ALA A 55 -18.72 10.68 10.47
N GLY A 56 -19.71 9.80 10.70
CA GLY A 56 -20.44 9.74 11.96
C GLY A 56 -19.48 9.62 13.15
N PRO A 57 -19.86 10.13 14.34
CA PRO A 57 -18.95 10.22 15.47
C PRO A 57 -18.32 8.86 15.75
N LYS A 58 -16.99 8.79 15.68
CA LYS A 58 -16.25 7.60 16.12
C LYS A 58 -16.53 7.46 17.61
N GLY A 59 -17.38 6.50 17.98
CA GLY A 59 -17.68 6.23 19.38
C GLY A 59 -16.37 6.04 20.15
N GLU A 60 -16.22 6.77 21.26
CA GLU A 60 -15.06 6.68 22.12
C GLU A 60 -14.92 5.23 22.61
N ARG A 61 -13.91 4.49 22.11
CA ARG A 61 -13.52 3.24 22.73
C ARG A 61 -12.92 3.58 24.10
N ARG A 62 -13.72 3.52 25.16
CA ARG A 62 -13.21 3.46 26.52
C ARG A 62 -12.38 2.20 26.65
N GLY A 63 -11.05 2.36 26.69
CA GLY A 63 -10.13 1.28 27.01
C GLY A 63 -10.48 0.72 28.38
N SER A 64 -10.81 -0.57 28.46
CA SER A 64 -10.83 -1.29 29.72
C SER A 64 -9.37 -1.54 30.13
N ARG A 65 -9.06 -1.16 31.38
CA ARG A 65 -7.80 -1.49 32.06
C ARG A 65 -7.63 -2.99 32.22
#